data_AF-Q1YG80-F1
#
_entry.id   AF-Q1YG80-F1
#
_cell.length_a   1.000
_cell.length_b   1.000
_cell.length_c   1.000
_cell.angle_alpha   90.00
_cell.angle_beta   90.00
_cell.angle_gamma   90.00
#
_symmetry.space_group_name_H-M   'P 1'
#
loop_
_entity.id
_entity.type
_entity.pdbx_description
1 polymer ?
#
loop_
_entity_poly.entity_id
_entity_poly.type
_entity_poly.pdbx_seq_one_letter_code
_entity_poly.pdbx_strand_id
1 'polypeptide(L)'
;MRPQDEPGKAGIIRSDADVAAGLTALLRADPRLGAIAAVAGPLPLRRNPGGLPGLARIIVSQQVSRASAEAIFARLESAFDIADPQAFLTADDAAYRRAGLSRPKQRTMRAVAEAVHGGALDFTRVDAAPAAAAIAELVAVSGIGPWTAECYLLFCAGHPDIFPSGDLALQVALAHAFGHDIRPSARQSAELALPWAPWRSVAARLFWAYYAAITRREAAPAS
;
A
#
# COMPACT_ATOMS: atom_id res chain seq x y z
N MET A 1 -16.02 -19.41 21.73
CA MET A 1 -14.57 -19.61 21.54
C MET A 1 -14.22 -19.08 20.15
N ARG A 2 -13.49 -17.96 20.04
CA ARG A 2 -13.14 -17.37 18.72
C ARG A 2 -11.95 -18.12 18.13
N PRO A 3 -11.97 -18.53 16.85
CA PRO A 3 -10.88 -19.27 16.21
C PRO A 3 -9.80 -18.30 15.70
N GLN A 4 -9.10 -17.59 16.60
CA GLN A 4 -8.02 -16.66 16.19
C GLN A 4 -6.70 -16.77 16.99
N ASP A 5 -6.58 -17.66 17.96
CA ASP A 5 -5.35 -17.77 18.76
C ASP A 5 -4.57 -19.07 18.44
N GLU A 6 -4.13 -19.21 17.18
CA GLU A 6 -2.97 -20.07 16.88
C GLU A 6 -1.68 -19.23 17.03
N PRO A 7 -0.76 -19.60 17.94
CA PRO A 7 0.49 -18.89 18.12
C PRO A 7 1.37 -19.06 16.87
N GLY A 8 1.45 -18.03 16.03
CA GLY A 8 2.38 -17.98 14.89
C GLY A 8 1.81 -17.46 13.57
N LYS A 9 0.48 -17.30 13.44
CA LYS A 9 -0.13 -16.75 12.21
C LYS A 9 -0.54 -15.30 12.43
N ALA A 10 0.07 -14.35 11.72
CA ALA A 10 -0.40 -12.97 11.77
C ALA A 10 -1.84 -12.90 11.25
N GLY A 11 -2.73 -12.33 12.04
CA GLY A 11 -4.08 -11.98 11.62
C GLY A 11 -4.11 -10.73 10.73
N ILE A 12 -5.30 -10.38 10.24
CA ILE A 12 -5.51 -9.13 9.49
C ILE A 12 -5.19 -7.93 10.41
N ILE A 13 -4.39 -6.99 9.92
CA ILE A 13 -4.07 -5.73 10.61
C ILE A 13 -5.29 -4.80 10.56
N ARG A 14 -5.90 -4.54 11.72
CA ARG A 14 -7.13 -3.73 11.83
C ARG A 14 -7.03 -2.58 12.82
N SER A 15 -6.02 -2.58 13.67
CA SER A 15 -5.85 -1.64 14.77
C SER A 15 -4.39 -1.22 14.97
N ASP A 16 -4.16 -0.11 15.67
CA ASP A 16 -2.81 0.28 16.09
C ASP A 16 -2.17 -0.80 17.00
N ALA A 17 -2.97 -1.57 17.73
CA ALA A 17 -2.50 -2.69 18.54
C ALA A 17 -1.90 -3.83 17.68
N ASP A 18 -2.50 -4.13 16.52
CA ASP A 18 -1.96 -5.14 15.60
C ASP A 18 -0.62 -4.70 15.02
N VAL A 19 -0.49 -3.41 14.68
CA VAL A 19 0.78 -2.82 14.21
C VAL A 19 1.84 -2.88 15.30
N ALA A 20 1.49 -2.53 16.54
CA ALA A 20 2.40 -2.60 17.68
C ALA A 20 2.84 -4.04 17.99
N ALA A 21 1.92 -5.01 17.91
CA ALA A 21 2.23 -6.43 18.07
C ALA A 21 3.20 -6.93 16.98
N GLY A 22 2.93 -6.58 15.73
CA GLY A 22 3.81 -6.91 14.61
C GLY A 22 5.18 -6.26 14.74
N LEU A 23 5.28 -4.99 15.15
CA LEU A 23 6.55 -4.32 15.38
C LEU A 23 7.34 -5.01 16.50
N THR A 24 6.67 -5.38 17.59
CA THR A 24 7.28 -6.12 18.70
C THR A 24 7.79 -7.51 18.27
N ALA A 25 7.09 -8.19 17.36
CA ALA A 25 7.55 -9.45 16.79
C ALA A 25 8.76 -9.24 15.86
N LEU A 26 8.73 -8.22 15.00
CA LEU A 26 9.83 -7.87 14.10
C LEU A 26 11.12 -7.53 14.85
N LEU A 27 11.04 -6.72 15.91
CA LEU A 27 12.23 -6.33 16.69
C LEU A 27 12.86 -7.51 17.44
N ARG A 28 12.06 -8.53 17.79
CA ARG A 28 12.56 -9.77 18.37
C ARG A 28 13.21 -10.68 17.31
N ALA A 29 12.63 -10.72 16.11
CA ALA A 29 13.12 -11.57 15.02
C ALA A 29 14.39 -10.99 14.35
N ASP A 30 14.47 -9.66 14.21
CA ASP A 30 15.60 -8.97 13.57
C ASP A 30 16.01 -7.74 14.40
N PRO A 31 16.98 -7.88 15.32
CA PRO A 31 17.44 -6.80 16.19
C PRO A 31 17.98 -5.58 15.44
N ARG A 32 18.40 -5.72 14.17
CA ARG A 32 18.86 -4.59 13.34
C ARG A 32 17.75 -3.56 13.13
N LEU A 33 16.48 -3.96 13.23
CA LEU A 33 15.32 -3.09 13.15
C LEU A 33 15.18 -2.12 14.34
N GLY A 34 15.90 -2.33 15.45
CA GLY A 34 15.85 -1.49 16.65
C GLY A 34 16.21 -0.02 16.37
N ALA A 35 17.36 0.23 15.75
CA ALA A 35 17.80 1.58 15.41
C ALA A 35 16.87 2.24 14.36
N ILE A 36 16.39 1.45 13.41
CA ILE A 36 15.44 1.90 12.37
C ILE A 36 14.13 2.33 13.02
N ALA A 37 13.58 1.54 13.95
CA ALA A 37 12.35 1.85 14.67
C ALA A 37 12.48 3.10 15.56
N ALA A 38 13.60 3.25 16.27
CA ALA A 38 13.87 4.44 17.06
C ALA A 38 13.85 5.72 16.20
N VAL A 39 14.42 5.65 15.00
CA VAL A 39 14.45 6.76 14.05
C VAL A 39 13.08 7.01 13.39
N ALA A 40 12.35 5.95 13.04
CA ALA A 40 11.04 6.03 12.40
C ALA A 40 9.97 6.63 13.32
N GLY A 41 10.07 6.35 14.63
CA GLY A 41 9.05 6.74 15.60
C GLY A 41 7.76 5.91 15.46
N PRO A 42 6.62 6.42 15.96
CA PRO A 42 5.35 5.70 15.95
C PRO A 42 4.90 5.32 14.53
N LEU A 43 4.46 4.07 14.36
CA LEU A 43 3.93 3.56 13.08
C LEU A 43 2.40 3.69 13.05
N PRO A 44 1.83 4.55 12.20
CA PRO A 44 0.37 4.71 12.12
C PRO A 44 -0.29 3.51 11.43
N LEU A 45 -1.48 3.12 11.88
CA LEU A 45 -2.29 2.08 11.23
C LEU A 45 -2.59 2.34 9.76
N ARG A 46 -2.75 3.60 9.31
CA ARG A 46 -3.10 3.98 7.91
C ARG A 46 -3.94 2.91 7.19
N ARG A 47 -5.24 2.90 7.42
CA ARG A 47 -6.17 1.99 6.75
C ARG A 47 -7.03 2.78 5.77
N ASN A 48 -7.17 2.25 4.56
CA ASN A 48 -8.09 2.78 3.57
C ASN A 48 -9.38 1.95 3.56
N PRO A 49 -10.49 2.49 3.05
CA PRO A 49 -11.65 1.68 2.72
C PRO A 49 -11.25 0.51 1.81
N GLY A 50 -11.92 -0.64 1.97
CA GLY A 50 -11.82 -1.74 1.00
C GLY A 50 -12.47 -1.38 -0.33
N GLY A 51 -12.32 -2.25 -1.32
CA GLY A 51 -13.04 -2.15 -2.57
C GLY A 51 -12.58 -1.03 -3.51
N LEU A 52 -13.49 -0.62 -4.39
CA LEU A 52 -13.25 0.40 -5.40
C LEU A 52 -12.75 1.73 -4.81
N PRO A 53 -13.31 2.26 -3.69
CA PRO A 53 -12.81 3.48 -3.07
C PRO A 53 -11.33 3.41 -2.66
N GLY A 54 -10.92 2.29 -2.07
CA GLY A 54 -9.53 2.06 -1.65
C GLY A 54 -8.57 1.99 -2.83
N LEU A 55 -8.95 1.20 -3.85
CA LEU A 55 -8.14 1.07 -5.06
C LEU A 55 -8.03 2.40 -5.82
N ALA A 56 -9.13 3.16 -5.93
CA ALA A 56 -9.14 4.49 -6.52
C ALA A 56 -8.16 5.45 -5.82
N ARG A 57 -8.11 5.41 -4.48
CA ARG A 57 -7.16 6.20 -3.69
C ARG A 57 -5.72 5.86 -4.03
N ILE A 58 -5.40 4.58 -4.20
CA ILE A 58 -4.05 4.13 -4.57
C ILE A 58 -3.68 4.59 -5.98
N ILE A 59 -4.59 4.43 -6.96
CA ILE A 59 -4.39 4.89 -8.35
C ILE A 59 -4.15 6.40 -8.39
N VAL A 60 -4.96 7.18 -7.68
CA VAL A 60 -4.81 8.65 -7.59
C VAL A 60 -3.44 9.03 -7.02
N SER A 61 -2.93 8.27 -6.06
CA SER A 61 -1.66 8.54 -5.37
C SER A 61 -0.41 8.27 -6.22
N GLN A 62 -0.53 7.59 -7.36
CA GLN A 62 0.61 7.27 -8.21
C GLN A 62 1.31 8.54 -8.74
N GLN A 63 2.64 8.59 -8.60
CA GLN A 63 3.53 9.60 -9.19
C GLN A 63 3.21 11.06 -8.79
N VAL A 64 2.59 11.29 -7.64
CA VAL A 64 2.26 12.63 -7.14
C VAL A 64 2.61 12.78 -5.67
N SER A 65 2.74 14.02 -5.20
CA SER A 65 2.91 14.29 -3.77
C SER A 65 1.68 13.86 -2.97
N ARG A 66 1.85 13.64 -1.67
CA ARG A 66 0.73 13.35 -0.76
C ARG A 66 -0.35 14.44 -0.80
N ALA A 67 0.04 15.71 -0.74
CA ALA A 67 -0.90 16.84 -0.78
C ALA A 67 -1.68 16.88 -2.11
N SER A 68 -1.00 16.60 -3.22
CA SER A 68 -1.65 16.50 -4.53
C SER A 68 -2.63 15.32 -4.61
N ALA A 69 -2.25 14.15 -4.08
CA ALA A 69 -3.11 12.98 -4.02
C ALA A 69 -4.37 13.24 -3.19
N GLU A 70 -4.23 13.86 -2.02
CA GLU A 70 -5.35 14.25 -1.16
C GLU A 70 -6.30 15.22 -1.88
N ALA A 71 -5.77 16.25 -2.53
CA ALA A 71 -6.58 17.22 -3.28
C ALA A 71 -7.30 16.61 -4.50
N ILE A 72 -6.63 15.71 -5.24
CA ILE A 72 -7.25 15.00 -6.38
C ILE A 72 -8.35 14.07 -5.88
N PHE A 73 -8.09 13.33 -4.80
CA PHE A 73 -9.06 12.37 -4.27
C PHE A 73 -10.32 13.07 -3.74
N ALA A 74 -10.18 14.20 -3.04
CA ALA A 74 -11.32 14.98 -2.57
C ALA A 74 -12.21 15.49 -3.74
N ARG A 75 -11.60 15.91 -4.86
CA ARG A 75 -12.36 16.28 -6.06
C ARG A 75 -13.01 15.07 -6.74
N LEU A 76 -12.37 13.90 -6.69
CA LEU A 76 -12.95 12.66 -7.20
C LEU A 76 -14.20 12.27 -6.40
N GLU A 77 -14.12 12.28 -5.07
CA GLU A 77 -15.27 12.02 -4.17
C GLU A 77 -16.41 13.02 -4.37
N SER A 78 -16.09 14.27 -4.72
CA SER A 78 -17.10 15.29 -5.00
C SER A 78 -17.77 15.11 -6.37
N ALA A 79 -17.11 14.44 -7.31
CA ALA A 79 -17.55 14.33 -8.70
C ALA A 79 -18.20 12.97 -9.01
N PHE A 80 -17.94 11.93 -8.21
CA PHE A 80 -18.35 10.56 -8.46
C PHE A 80 -18.83 9.89 -7.17
N ASP A 81 -19.82 9.00 -7.28
CA ASP A 81 -19.97 7.93 -6.29
C ASP A 81 -18.83 6.92 -6.50
N ILE A 82 -17.78 7.04 -5.69
CA ILE A 82 -16.56 6.25 -5.85
C ILE A 82 -16.73 4.78 -5.46
N ALA A 83 -17.87 4.39 -4.87
CA ALA A 83 -18.20 3.01 -4.58
C ALA A 83 -18.95 2.33 -5.75
N ASP A 84 -19.56 3.11 -6.63
CA ASP A 84 -20.33 2.60 -7.76
C ASP A 84 -19.46 2.53 -9.03
N PRO A 85 -19.19 1.33 -9.59
CA PRO A 85 -18.49 1.23 -10.86
C PRO A 85 -19.23 1.94 -12.01
N GLN A 86 -20.57 2.00 -12.00
CA GLN A 86 -21.33 2.67 -13.07
C GLN A 86 -21.07 4.19 -13.13
N ALA A 87 -20.78 4.83 -11.99
CA ALA A 87 -20.40 6.24 -11.95
C ALA A 87 -19.14 6.54 -12.78
N PHE A 88 -18.20 5.59 -12.87
CA PHE A 88 -17.01 5.71 -13.71
C PHE A 88 -17.30 5.36 -15.17
N LEU A 89 -18.12 4.35 -15.44
CA LEU A 89 -18.42 3.90 -16.80
C LEU A 89 -19.21 4.94 -17.59
N THR A 90 -20.16 5.61 -16.95
CA THR A 90 -21.07 6.56 -17.59
C THR A 90 -20.53 7.98 -17.69
N ALA A 91 -19.44 8.29 -16.98
CA ALA A 91 -18.87 9.63 -16.96
C ALA A 91 -18.12 9.99 -18.25
N ASP A 92 -18.20 11.27 -18.63
CA ASP A 92 -17.41 11.83 -19.72
C ASP A 92 -15.95 12.11 -19.30
N ASP A 93 -15.05 12.22 -20.27
CA ASP A 93 -13.64 12.54 -20.02
C ASP A 93 -13.45 13.93 -19.38
N ALA A 94 -14.45 14.81 -19.48
CA ALA A 94 -14.42 16.12 -18.85
C ALA A 94 -14.58 16.02 -17.32
N ALA A 95 -15.45 15.14 -16.81
CA ALA A 95 -15.63 14.88 -15.39
C ALA A 95 -14.35 14.37 -14.74
N TYR A 96 -13.69 13.40 -15.37
CA TYR A 96 -12.40 12.91 -14.91
C TYR A 96 -11.31 13.98 -14.86
N ARG A 97 -11.23 14.82 -15.90
CA ARG A 97 -10.26 15.93 -15.94
C ARG A 97 -10.55 16.96 -14.86
N ARG A 98 -11.82 17.30 -14.61
CA ARG A 98 -12.23 18.20 -13.52
C ARG A 98 -11.85 17.62 -12.14
N ALA A 99 -11.93 16.30 -11.97
CA ALA A 99 -11.43 15.64 -10.75
C ALA A 99 -9.89 15.71 -10.63
N GLY A 100 -9.18 15.92 -11.75
CA GLY A 100 -7.72 16.05 -11.80
C GLY A 100 -7.00 14.75 -12.16
N LEU A 101 -7.69 13.79 -12.79
CA LEU A 101 -7.08 12.55 -13.25
C LEU A 101 -6.39 12.76 -14.60
N SER A 102 -5.16 12.26 -14.71
CA SER A 102 -4.44 12.17 -15.99
C SER A 102 -5.07 11.09 -16.89
N ARG A 103 -4.89 11.19 -18.21
CA ARG A 103 -5.43 10.20 -19.18
C ARG A 103 -5.09 8.74 -18.82
N PRO A 104 -3.87 8.38 -18.38
CA PRO A 104 -3.59 7.03 -17.91
C PRO A 104 -4.47 6.60 -16.72
N LYS A 105 -4.60 7.46 -15.70
CA LYS A 105 -5.44 7.17 -14.53
C LYS A 105 -6.91 7.04 -14.90
N GLN A 106 -7.40 7.82 -15.87
CA GLN A 106 -8.77 7.69 -16.39
C GLN A 106 -9.00 6.30 -16.99
N ARG A 107 -8.09 5.86 -17.86
CA ARG A 107 -8.16 4.51 -18.46
C ARG A 107 -8.13 3.41 -17.40
N THR A 108 -7.24 3.52 -16.41
CA THR A 108 -7.18 2.56 -15.30
C THR A 108 -8.48 2.54 -14.50
N MET A 109 -9.04 3.71 -14.15
CA MET A 109 -10.30 3.78 -13.41
C MET A 109 -11.47 3.16 -14.18
N ARG A 110 -11.56 3.39 -15.50
CA ARG A 110 -12.56 2.74 -16.35
C ARG A 110 -12.34 1.23 -16.43
N ALA A 111 -11.11 0.77 -16.66
CA ALA A 111 -10.81 -0.66 -16.71
C ALA A 111 -11.14 -1.39 -15.39
N VAL A 112 -10.87 -0.76 -14.25
CA VAL A 112 -11.27 -1.28 -12.93
C VAL A 112 -12.79 -1.33 -12.82
N ALA A 113 -13.49 -0.26 -13.19
CA ALA A 113 -14.95 -0.23 -13.14
C ALA A 113 -15.59 -1.27 -14.06
N GLU A 114 -15.05 -1.48 -15.26
CA GLU A 114 -15.48 -2.53 -16.19
C GLU A 114 -15.27 -3.92 -15.60
N ALA A 115 -14.10 -4.17 -15.02
CA ALA A 115 -13.78 -5.45 -14.40
C ALA A 115 -14.68 -5.76 -13.19
N VAL A 116 -14.98 -4.76 -12.36
CA VAL A 116 -15.89 -4.90 -11.22
C VAL A 116 -17.32 -5.12 -11.69
N HIS A 117 -17.80 -4.30 -12.64
CA HIS A 117 -19.16 -4.41 -13.16
C HIS A 117 -19.40 -5.74 -13.87
N GLY A 118 -18.42 -6.23 -14.62
CA GLY A 118 -18.46 -7.53 -15.30
C GLY A 118 -18.12 -8.74 -14.43
N GLY A 119 -17.79 -8.55 -13.14
CA GLY A 119 -17.45 -9.63 -12.21
C GLY A 119 -16.07 -10.27 -12.40
N ALA A 120 -15.23 -9.73 -13.29
CA ALA A 120 -13.85 -10.16 -13.49
C ALA A 120 -12.96 -9.83 -12.27
N LEU A 121 -13.25 -8.72 -11.59
CA LEU A 121 -12.62 -8.33 -10.33
C LEU A 121 -13.66 -8.31 -9.20
N ASP A 122 -13.45 -9.12 -8.16
CA ASP A 122 -14.30 -9.17 -6.97
C ASP A 122 -13.46 -8.89 -5.72
N PHE A 123 -13.65 -7.73 -5.10
CA PHE A 123 -12.90 -7.34 -3.92
C PHE A 123 -13.15 -8.23 -2.69
N THR A 124 -14.33 -8.84 -2.58
CA THR A 124 -14.60 -9.82 -1.51
C THR A 124 -13.74 -11.07 -1.70
N ARG A 125 -13.61 -11.52 -2.95
CA ARG A 125 -12.74 -12.65 -3.31
C ARG A 125 -11.26 -12.30 -3.11
N VAL A 126 -10.84 -11.12 -3.56
CA VAL A 126 -9.47 -10.61 -3.37
C VAL A 126 -9.10 -10.54 -1.89
N ASP A 127 -9.97 -9.99 -1.05
CA ASP A 127 -9.69 -9.81 0.39
C ASP A 127 -9.61 -11.15 1.15
N ALA A 128 -10.27 -12.20 0.65
CA ALA A 128 -10.27 -13.54 1.25
C ALA A 128 -9.19 -14.48 0.68
N ALA A 129 -8.62 -14.15 -0.48
CA ALA A 129 -7.67 -15.01 -1.18
C ALA A 129 -6.25 -14.94 -0.58
N PRO A 130 -5.43 -15.99 -0.76
CA PRO A 130 -4.01 -15.92 -0.48
C PRO A 130 -3.34 -14.81 -1.30
N ALA A 131 -2.34 -14.14 -0.74
CA ALA A 131 -1.69 -12.97 -1.34
C ALA A 131 -1.34 -13.13 -2.83
N ALA A 132 -0.76 -14.26 -3.23
CA ALA A 132 -0.38 -14.50 -4.62
C ALA A 132 -1.59 -14.53 -5.58
N ALA A 133 -2.70 -15.15 -5.17
CA ALA A 133 -3.93 -15.21 -5.97
C ALA A 133 -4.63 -13.84 -6.02
N ALA A 134 -4.66 -13.13 -4.88
CA ALA A 134 -5.22 -11.79 -4.78
C ALA A 134 -4.45 -10.77 -5.65
N ILE A 135 -3.11 -10.85 -5.65
CA ILE A 135 -2.26 -10.03 -6.53
C ILE A 135 -2.53 -10.36 -7.99
N ALA A 136 -2.61 -11.64 -8.35
CA ALA A 136 -2.85 -12.06 -9.74
C ALA A 136 -4.19 -11.53 -10.27
N GLU A 137 -5.26 -11.59 -9.47
CA GLU A 137 -6.57 -11.05 -9.85
C GLU A 137 -6.53 -9.53 -10.06
N LEU A 138 -5.91 -8.79 -9.14
CA LEU A 138 -5.76 -7.33 -9.26
C LEU A 138 -4.94 -6.93 -10.49
N VAL A 139 -3.81 -7.62 -10.74
CA VAL A 139 -2.89 -7.34 -11.85
C VAL A 139 -3.48 -7.71 -13.21
N ALA A 140 -4.49 -8.58 -13.26
CA ALA A 140 -5.20 -8.88 -14.50
C ALA A 140 -5.95 -7.65 -15.07
N VAL A 141 -6.21 -6.62 -14.25
CA VAL A 141 -6.85 -5.38 -14.69
C VAL A 141 -5.83 -4.41 -15.29
N SER A 142 -6.12 -3.93 -16.50
CA SER A 142 -5.26 -2.98 -17.22
C SER A 142 -4.96 -1.73 -16.39
N GLY A 143 -3.67 -1.41 -16.27
CA GLY A 143 -3.19 -0.27 -15.48
C GLY A 143 -2.98 -0.55 -13.99
N ILE A 144 -3.26 -1.76 -13.51
CA ILE A 144 -2.89 -2.22 -12.16
C ILE A 144 -1.61 -3.04 -12.24
N GLY A 145 -0.52 -2.50 -11.69
CA GLY A 145 0.75 -3.20 -11.55
C GLY A 145 0.89 -3.90 -10.19
N PRO A 146 1.92 -4.74 -10.00
CA PRO A 146 2.18 -5.44 -8.74
C PRO A 146 2.20 -4.51 -7.52
N TRP A 147 2.88 -3.37 -7.63
CA TRP A 147 2.95 -2.37 -6.55
C TRP A 147 1.56 -1.87 -6.12
N THR A 148 0.64 -1.63 -7.07
CA THR A 148 -0.72 -1.18 -6.75
C THR A 148 -1.51 -2.30 -6.07
N ALA A 149 -1.37 -3.55 -6.53
CA ALA A 149 -2.02 -4.70 -5.91
C ALA A 149 -1.51 -4.94 -4.48
N GLU A 150 -0.19 -4.90 -4.28
CA GLU A 150 0.45 -5.04 -2.96
C GLU A 150 0.03 -3.93 -2.00
N CYS A 151 -0.01 -2.67 -2.47
CA CYS A 151 -0.54 -1.56 -1.68
C CYS A 151 -2.02 -1.75 -1.31
N TYR A 152 -2.84 -2.30 -2.21
CA TYR A 152 -4.25 -2.60 -1.91
C TYR A 152 -4.35 -3.64 -0.80
N LEU A 153 -3.61 -4.75 -0.91
CA LEU A 153 -3.62 -5.80 0.11
C LEU A 153 -3.13 -5.28 1.47
N LEU A 154 -2.10 -4.44 1.48
CA LEU A 154 -1.52 -3.90 2.70
C LEU A 154 -2.44 -2.88 3.39
N PHE A 155 -2.98 -1.91 2.65
CA PHE A 155 -3.70 -0.76 3.23
C PHE A 155 -5.22 -0.91 3.26
N CYS A 156 -5.80 -1.68 2.34
CA CYS A 156 -7.25 -1.86 2.21
C CYS A 156 -7.67 -3.20 2.85
N ALA A 157 -7.10 -4.32 2.37
CA ALA A 157 -7.41 -5.63 2.92
C ALA A 157 -6.78 -5.88 4.30
N GLY A 158 -5.72 -5.15 4.66
CA GLY A 158 -5.01 -5.29 5.93
C GLY A 158 -4.18 -6.57 6.02
N HIS A 159 -3.78 -7.14 4.89
CA HIS A 159 -2.97 -8.36 4.84
C HIS A 159 -1.63 -8.12 5.58
N PRO A 160 -1.24 -8.96 6.54
CA PRO A 160 -0.08 -8.69 7.41
C PRO A 160 1.27 -8.96 6.74
N ASP A 161 1.25 -9.73 5.65
CA ASP A 161 2.46 -10.31 5.07
C ASP A 161 2.72 -9.90 3.62
N ILE A 162 2.67 -8.59 3.34
CA ILE A 162 2.94 -7.98 2.02
C ILE A 162 4.13 -7.02 2.14
N PHE A 163 5.08 -7.11 1.20
CA PHE A 163 6.18 -6.14 1.10
C PHE A 163 6.26 -5.62 -0.33
N PRO A 164 5.82 -4.36 -0.61
CA PRO A 164 5.83 -3.79 -1.95
C PRO A 164 7.26 -3.56 -2.47
N SER A 165 7.92 -4.62 -2.91
CA SER A 165 9.37 -4.64 -3.09
C SER A 165 9.83 -3.74 -4.24
N GLY A 166 8.92 -3.41 -5.17
CA GLY A 166 9.16 -2.44 -6.25
C GLY A 166 9.05 -0.96 -5.83
N ASP A 167 8.67 -0.67 -4.58
CA ASP A 167 8.53 0.70 -4.09
C ASP A 167 9.90 1.39 -3.93
N LEU A 168 10.06 2.53 -4.61
CA LEU A 168 11.32 3.28 -4.58
C LEU A 168 11.68 3.78 -3.18
N ALA A 169 10.71 4.24 -2.39
CA ALA A 169 10.98 4.74 -1.05
C ALA A 169 11.41 3.60 -0.12
N LEU A 170 10.80 2.42 -0.23
CA LEU A 170 11.26 1.22 0.50
C LEU A 170 12.68 0.83 0.08
N GLN A 171 12.97 0.79 -1.22
CA GLN A 171 14.30 0.42 -1.68
C GLN A 171 15.39 1.41 -1.20
N VAL A 172 15.11 2.71 -1.21
CA VAL A 172 16.02 3.73 -0.66
C VAL A 172 16.16 3.59 0.85
N ALA A 173 15.06 3.35 1.56
CA ALA A 173 15.08 3.13 3.01
C ALA A 173 15.93 1.92 3.39
N LEU A 174 15.81 0.81 2.64
CA LEU A 174 16.60 -0.41 2.86
C LEU A 174 18.09 -0.16 2.64
N ALA A 175 18.47 0.53 1.56
CA ALA A 175 19.86 0.86 1.31
C ALA A 175 20.44 1.74 2.42
N HIS A 176 19.73 2.80 2.81
CA HIS A 176 20.18 3.68 3.90
C HIS A 176 20.26 2.92 5.23
N ALA A 177 19.26 2.12 5.56
CA ALA A 177 19.17 1.40 6.82
C ALA A 177 20.26 0.32 7.00
N PHE A 178 20.68 -0.31 5.90
CA PHE A 178 21.67 -1.39 5.92
C PHE A 178 23.03 -1.00 5.31
N GLY A 179 23.25 0.29 5.05
CA GLY A 179 24.53 0.81 4.55
C GLY A 179 24.91 0.25 3.18
N HIS A 180 23.94 0.06 2.28
CA HIS A 180 24.22 -0.37 0.91
C HIS A 180 24.53 0.84 0.03
N ASP A 181 25.69 0.82 -0.63
CA ASP A 181 26.10 1.87 -1.59
C ASP A 181 25.14 1.95 -2.78
N ILE A 182 24.58 0.80 -3.17
CA ILE A 182 23.65 0.68 -4.29
C ILE A 182 22.28 0.30 -3.74
N ARG A 183 21.26 1.03 -4.21
CA ARG A 183 19.86 0.72 -3.93
C ARG A 183 19.53 -0.73 -4.36
N PRO A 184 18.98 -1.58 -3.46
CA PRO A 184 18.58 -2.93 -3.84
C PRO A 184 17.50 -2.89 -4.94
N SER A 185 17.61 -3.81 -5.89
CA SER A 185 16.54 -4.10 -6.85
C SER A 185 15.30 -4.65 -6.14
N ALA A 186 14.15 -4.67 -6.83
CA ALA A 186 12.92 -5.25 -6.28
C ALA A 186 13.10 -6.71 -5.83
N ARG A 187 13.92 -7.49 -6.56
CA ARG A 187 14.25 -8.86 -6.18
C ARG A 187 15.03 -8.91 -4.87
N GLN A 188 16.08 -8.11 -4.75
CA GLN A 188 16.89 -8.05 -3.53
C GLN A 188 16.09 -7.53 -2.34
N SER A 189 15.21 -6.55 -2.54
CA SER A 189 14.28 -6.08 -1.50
C SER A 189 13.32 -7.18 -1.03
N ALA A 190 12.82 -8.01 -1.95
CA ALA A 190 11.99 -9.15 -1.60
C ALA A 190 12.78 -10.19 -0.77
N GLU A 191 14.04 -10.47 -1.14
CA GLU A 191 14.94 -11.37 -0.42
C GLU A 191 15.26 -10.85 1.00
N LEU A 192 15.56 -9.55 1.13
CA LEU A 192 15.78 -8.89 2.43
C LEU A 192 14.54 -8.95 3.34
N ALA A 193 13.34 -8.96 2.76
CA ALA A 193 12.10 -8.97 3.50
C ALA A 193 11.65 -10.38 3.97
N LEU A 194 12.28 -11.46 3.48
CA LEU A 194 11.90 -12.84 3.86
C LEU A 194 11.88 -13.09 5.38
N PRO A 195 12.87 -12.63 6.19
CA PRO A 195 12.89 -12.88 7.63
C PRO A 195 11.79 -12.15 8.40
N TRP A 196 11.11 -11.19 7.77
CA TRP A 196 10.08 -10.38 8.42
C TRP A 196 8.68 -10.99 8.30
N ALA A 197 8.54 -12.13 7.63
CA ALA A 197 7.29 -12.89 7.65
C ALA A 197 6.99 -13.36 9.09
N PRO A 198 5.71 -13.37 9.52
CA PRO A 198 4.50 -13.03 8.76
C PRO A 198 4.08 -11.55 8.86
N TRP A 199 4.99 -10.65 9.26
CA TRP A 199 4.72 -9.22 9.52
C TRP A 199 5.36 -8.29 8.49
N ARG A 200 5.55 -8.75 7.24
CA ARG A 200 6.16 -7.97 6.16
C ARG A 200 5.45 -6.64 5.90
N SER A 201 4.13 -6.57 6.09
CA SER A 201 3.38 -5.30 5.97
C SER A 201 3.72 -4.30 7.07
N VAL A 202 4.04 -4.78 8.28
CA VAL A 202 4.53 -3.90 9.36
C VAL A 202 5.96 -3.46 9.10
N ALA A 203 6.79 -4.34 8.52
CA ALA A 203 8.14 -3.96 8.08
C ALA A 203 8.08 -2.88 6.99
N ALA A 204 7.21 -3.00 5.99
CA ALA A 204 7.01 -1.96 4.97
C ALA A 204 6.60 -0.61 5.61
N ARG A 205 5.66 -0.62 6.57
CA ARG A 205 5.28 0.57 7.34
C ARG A 205 6.46 1.19 8.10
N LEU A 206 7.28 0.36 8.73
CA LEU A 206 8.49 0.77 9.41
C LEU A 206 9.46 1.49 8.45
N PHE A 207 9.75 0.89 7.30
CA PHE A 207 10.69 1.47 6.34
C PHE A 207 10.14 2.74 5.66
N TRP A 208 8.84 2.85 5.40
CA TRP A 208 8.25 4.11 4.94
C TRP A 208 8.31 5.22 5.99
N ALA A 209 8.07 4.89 7.27
CA ALA A 209 8.20 5.86 8.36
C ALA A 209 9.66 6.30 8.54
N TYR A 210 10.59 5.34 8.47
CA TYR A 210 12.03 5.59 8.48
C TYR A 210 12.46 6.51 7.33
N TYR A 211 12.05 6.18 6.09
CA TYR A 211 12.31 6.99 4.90
C TYR A 211 11.86 8.44 5.10
N ALA A 212 10.63 8.65 5.58
CA ALA A 212 10.09 9.97 5.84
C ALA A 212 10.86 10.73 6.94
N ALA A 213 11.42 10.03 7.92
CA ALA A 213 12.23 10.64 8.98
C ALA A 213 13.62 11.08 8.48
N ILE A 214 14.29 10.27 7.66
CA ILE A 214 15.61 10.62 7.11
C ILE A 214 15.51 11.77 6.10
N THR A 215 14.52 11.76 5.20
CA THR A 215 14.36 12.84 4.21
C THR A 215 13.96 14.17 4.84
N ARG A 216 13.16 14.18 5.92
CA ARG A 216 12.88 15.43 6.65
C ARG A 216 14.11 16.03 7.31
N ARG A 217 15.03 15.19 7.82
CA ARG A 217 16.28 15.68 8.42
C ARG A 217 17.23 16.24 7.37
N GLU A 218 17.32 15.61 6.21
CA GLU A 218 18.12 16.13 5.08
C GLU A 218 17.58 17.44 4.53
N ALA A 219 16.25 17.63 4.56
CA ALA A 219 15.61 18.87 4.12
C ALA A 219 15.66 20.02 5.15
N ALA A 220 16.02 19.73 6.40
CA ALA A 220 16.19 20.77 7.43
C ALA A 220 17.55 21.45 7.24
N PRO A 221 17.63 22.80 7.20
CA PRO A 221 18.92 23.49 7.12
C PRO A 221 19.77 23.11 8.33
N ALA A 222 21.08 22.93 8.11
CA ALA A 222 22.04 22.72 9.20
C ALA A 222 22.00 23.95 10.11
N SER A 223 21.46 23.78 11.31
CA SER A 223 21.43 24.78 12.38
C SER A 223 22.81 25.08 12.91
#